data_AF-A0A1B1AMR7-F1
#
_entry.id   AF-A0A1B1AMR7-F1
#
_cell.length_a   1.000
_cell.length_b   1.000
_cell.length_c   1.000
_cell.angle_alpha   90.00
_cell.angle_beta   90.00
_cell.angle_gamma   90.00
#
_symmetry.space_group_name_H-M   'P 1'
#
loop_
_entity.id
_entity.type
_entity.pdbx_description
1 polymer ?
#
loop_
_entity_poly.entity_id
_entity_poly.type
_entity_poly.pdbx_seq_one_letter_code
_entity_poly.pdbx_strand_id
1 'polypeptide(L)'
;MTLKADDTKLLRAALGKRSRAELKRLFAMVRTHPDRALFAATLPAKKKAPKRKGDPLVRELEQTLKPIMGPSHEKADLLIEHIAKKHKRKLTFQPKGLAEATRQLRTKFSDDQISAGAKSLVLHLAKLYGGSDGVV
;
A
#
# COMPACT_ATOMS: atom_id res chain seq x y z
N MET A 1 23.61 35.45 17.09
CA MET A 1 22.58 35.99 16.17
C MET A 1 22.70 37.52 16.21
N THR A 2 23.47 38.11 15.29
CA THR A 2 23.57 39.57 15.15
C THR A 2 22.40 40.03 14.28
N LEU A 3 21.46 40.77 14.88
CA LEU A 3 20.33 41.36 14.18
C LEU A 3 20.83 42.56 13.36
N LYS A 4 20.39 42.69 12.11
CA LYS A 4 20.76 43.84 11.27
C LYS A 4 20.16 45.12 11.85
N ALA A 5 20.84 46.25 11.65
CA ALA A 5 20.43 47.54 12.22
C ALA A 5 18.97 47.92 11.83
N ASP A 6 18.56 47.60 10.61
CA ASP A 6 17.20 47.88 10.13
C ASP A 6 16.15 47.00 10.81
N ASP A 7 16.46 45.73 11.06
CA ASP A 7 15.60 44.83 11.83
C ASP A 7 15.42 45.33 13.27
N THR A 8 16.48 45.87 13.88
CA THR A 8 16.39 46.42 15.24
C THR A 8 15.54 47.69 15.32
N LYS A 9 15.56 48.53 14.27
CA LYS A 9 14.70 49.73 14.18
C LYS A 9 13.23 49.34 14.02
N LEU A 10 12.93 48.39 13.14
CA LEU A 10 11.58 47.87 12.94
C LEU A 10 11.03 47.19 14.20
N LEU A 11 11.86 46.39 14.88
CA LEU A 11 11.47 45.75 16.14
C LEU A 11 11.23 46.78 17.25
N ARG A 12 12.04 47.83 17.38
CA ARG A 12 11.78 48.91 18.35
C ARG A 12 10.50 49.68 18.01
N ALA A 13 10.24 49.97 16.74
CA ALA A 13 9.02 50.66 16.32
C ALA A 13 7.75 49.82 16.58
N ALA A 14 7.81 48.50 16.31
CA ALA A 14 6.68 47.59 16.46
C ALA A 14 6.43 47.12 17.90
N LEU A 15 7.50 46.96 18.70
CA LEU A 15 7.43 46.35 20.04
C LEU A 15 7.62 47.36 21.17
N GLY A 16 8.16 48.56 20.92
CA GLY A 16 8.50 49.55 21.94
C GLY A 16 7.29 50.19 22.65
N LYS A 17 6.09 50.12 22.06
CA LYS A 17 4.84 50.63 22.66
C LYS A 17 4.00 49.57 23.37
N ARG A 18 4.44 48.31 23.39
CA ARG A 18 3.66 47.17 23.90
C ARG A 18 4.23 46.66 25.21
N SER A 19 3.35 46.29 26.14
CA SER A 19 3.76 45.74 27.43
C SER A 19 4.34 44.32 27.27
N ARG A 20 5.19 43.90 28.21
CA ARG A 20 5.82 42.56 28.19
C ARG A 20 4.79 41.43 28.20
N ALA A 21 3.62 41.64 28.80
CA ALA A 21 2.53 40.66 28.82
C ALA A 21 1.87 40.51 27.44
N GLU A 22 1.64 41.62 26.73
CA GLU A 22 1.08 41.62 25.38
C GLU A 22 2.03 41.00 24.37
N LEU A 23 3.33 41.27 24.50
CA LEU A 23 4.36 40.64 23.67
C LEU A 23 4.35 39.12 23.82
N LYS A 24 4.27 38.59 25.06
CA LYS A 24 4.17 37.15 25.29
C LYS A 24 2.92 36.54 24.65
N ARG A 25 1.76 37.21 24.74
CA ARG A 25 0.52 36.75 24.12
C ARG A 25 0.61 36.75 22.59
N LEU A 26 1.18 37.79 22.00
CA LEU A 26 1.41 37.88 20.55
C LEU A 26 2.38 36.80 20.06
N PHE A 27 3.51 36.60 20.75
CA PHE A 27 4.46 35.54 20.40
C PHE A 27 3.85 34.15 20.57
N ALA A 28 3.01 33.92 21.58
CA ALA A 28 2.26 32.67 21.71
C ALA A 28 1.31 32.47 20.53
N MET A 29 0.57 33.51 20.14
CA MET A 29 -0.38 33.48 19.01
C MET A 29 0.30 33.26 17.65
N VAL A 30 1.45 33.91 17.42
CA VAL A 30 2.27 33.70 16.21
C VAL A 30 2.87 32.29 16.20
N ARG A 31 3.24 31.75 17.36
CA ARG A 31 3.77 30.39 17.48
C ARG A 31 2.69 29.32 17.28
N THR A 32 1.44 29.58 17.68
CA THR A 32 0.32 28.66 17.46
C THR A 32 -0.18 28.68 16.01
N HIS A 33 0.02 29.79 15.30
CA HIS A 33 -0.34 29.93 13.88
C HIS A 33 0.90 30.16 13.02
N PRO A 34 1.75 29.13 12.80
CA PRO A 34 2.86 29.29 11.88
C PRO A 34 2.31 29.59 10.48
N ASP A 35 2.82 30.64 9.83
CA ASP A 35 2.40 31.06 8.48
C ASP A 35 2.41 29.91 7.47
N ARG A 36 3.26 28.90 7.69
CA ARG A 36 3.29 27.66 6.89
C ARG A 36 1.99 26.86 6.96
N ALA A 37 1.30 26.84 8.09
CA ALA A 37 -0.01 26.20 8.25
C ALA A 37 -1.12 27.02 7.59
N LEU A 38 -1.05 28.36 7.66
CA LEU A 38 -1.98 29.25 6.96
C LEU A 38 -1.80 29.15 5.44
N PHE A 39 -0.55 29.12 4.95
CA PHE A 39 -0.24 28.85 3.54
C PHE A 39 -0.65 27.44 3.11
N ALA A 40 -0.49 26.42 3.96
CA ALA A 40 -0.97 25.07 3.65
C ALA A 40 -2.50 24.99 3.56
N ALA A 41 -3.22 25.81 4.34
CA ALA A 41 -4.68 25.88 4.32
C ALA A 41 -5.23 26.61 3.07
N THR A 42 -4.45 27.52 2.47
CA THR A 42 -4.84 28.20 1.22
C THR A 42 -4.46 27.41 -0.04
N LEU A 43 -3.60 26.39 0.08
CA LEU A 43 -3.29 25.50 -1.04
C LEU A 43 -4.49 24.57 -1.32
N PRO A 44 -4.85 24.36 -2.60
CA PRO A 44 -5.91 23.43 -2.95
C PRO A 44 -5.54 22.03 -2.47
N ALA A 45 -6.45 21.38 -1.73
CA ALA A 45 -6.25 20.06 -1.17
C ALA A 45 -5.80 19.10 -2.28
N LYS A 46 -4.57 18.57 -2.18
CA LYS A 46 -4.07 17.56 -3.12
C LYS A 46 -5.06 16.40 -3.14
N LYS A 47 -5.81 16.28 -4.24
CA LYS A 47 -6.69 15.13 -4.49
C LYS A 47 -5.82 13.88 -4.35
N LYS A 48 -6.15 13.03 -3.36
CA LYS A 48 -5.50 11.73 -3.21
C LYS A 48 -5.62 11.03 -4.55
N ALA A 49 -4.47 10.70 -5.16
CA ALA A 49 -4.44 10.01 -6.43
C ALA A 49 -5.32 8.76 -6.33
N PRO A 50 -6.18 8.49 -7.33
CA PRO A 50 -7.03 7.32 -7.30
C PRO A 50 -6.15 6.08 -7.15
N LYS A 51 -6.43 5.24 -6.14
CA LYS A 51 -5.78 3.93 -5.99
C LYS A 51 -5.91 3.22 -7.33
N ARG A 52 -4.76 2.96 -7.98
CA ARG A 52 -4.71 2.22 -9.25
C ARG A 52 -5.55 0.96 -9.08
N LYS A 53 -6.50 0.72 -9.99
CA LYS A 53 -7.29 -0.51 -10.02
C LYS A 53 -6.29 -1.67 -10.00
N GLY A 54 -6.37 -2.52 -8.96
CA GLY A 54 -5.48 -3.66 -8.82
C GLY A 54 -5.48 -4.51 -10.09
N ASP A 55 -4.36 -5.17 -10.35
CA ASP A 55 -4.11 -5.98 -11.55
C ASP A 55 -5.30 -6.93 -11.83
N PRO A 56 -5.87 -6.93 -13.04
CA PRO A 56 -7.04 -7.74 -13.36
C PRO A 56 -6.80 -9.24 -13.13
N LEU A 57 -5.59 -9.73 -13.41
CA LEU A 57 -5.25 -11.14 -13.20
C LEU A 57 -5.21 -11.48 -11.70
N VAL A 58 -4.72 -10.59 -10.86
CA VAL A 58 -4.68 -10.82 -9.40
C VAL A 58 -6.11 -10.92 -8.85
N ARG A 59 -7.04 -10.09 -9.35
CA ARG A 59 -8.45 -10.18 -8.97
C ARG A 59 -9.10 -11.49 -9.42
N GLU A 60 -8.82 -11.95 -10.64
CA GLU A 60 -9.31 -13.24 -11.13
C GLU A 60 -8.77 -14.40 -10.26
N LEU A 61 -7.48 -14.36 -9.91
CA LEU A 61 -6.86 -15.37 -9.06
C LEU A 61 -7.42 -15.36 -7.64
N GLU A 62 -7.66 -14.19 -7.05
CA GLU A 62 -8.32 -14.06 -5.75
C GLU A 62 -9.73 -14.66 -5.76
N GLN A 63 -10.50 -14.43 -6.83
CA GLN A 63 -11.84 -15.01 -7.00
C GLN A 63 -11.78 -16.53 -7.19
N THR A 64 -10.86 -17.00 -8.04
CA THR A 64 -10.71 -18.43 -8.35
C THR A 64 -10.24 -19.21 -7.13
N LEU A 65 -9.29 -18.68 -6.36
CA LEU A 65 -8.72 -19.30 -5.17
C LEU A 65 -9.53 -19.01 -3.90
N LYS A 66 -10.68 -18.34 -4.01
CA LYS A 66 -11.60 -18.09 -2.88
C LYS A 66 -12.05 -19.38 -2.15
N PRO A 67 -12.34 -20.51 -2.83
CA PRO A 67 -12.76 -21.74 -2.18
C PRO A 67 -11.68 -22.40 -1.30
N ILE A 68 -10.41 -22.05 -1.51
CA ILE A 68 -9.31 -22.58 -0.72
C ILE A 68 -9.28 -21.81 0.60
N MET A 69 -9.47 -22.49 1.73
CA MET A 69 -9.32 -21.91 3.06
C MET A 69 -7.82 -21.77 3.37
N GLY A 70 -7.37 -20.54 3.62
CA GLY A 70 -5.96 -20.26 3.93
C GLY A 70 -5.59 -18.79 3.72
N PRO A 71 -4.50 -18.30 4.35
CA PRO A 71 -3.97 -16.97 4.09
C PRO A 71 -3.47 -16.81 2.65
N SER A 72 -3.34 -15.57 2.19
CA SER A 72 -3.04 -15.25 0.79
C SER A 72 -1.65 -15.69 0.31
N HIS A 73 -0.69 -15.89 1.23
CA HIS A 73 0.64 -16.39 0.91
C HIS A 73 0.62 -17.91 0.66
N GLU A 74 -0.05 -18.69 1.50
CA GLU A 74 -0.21 -20.14 1.27
C GLU A 74 -0.92 -20.44 -0.06
N LYS A 75 -1.96 -19.67 -0.40
CA LYS A 75 -2.62 -19.77 -1.72
C LYS A 75 -1.66 -19.50 -2.89
N ALA A 76 -0.75 -18.55 -2.69
CA ALA A 76 0.24 -18.19 -3.69
C ALA A 76 1.31 -19.29 -3.84
N ASP A 77 1.76 -19.87 -2.73
CA ASP A 77 2.71 -20.99 -2.73
C ASP A 77 2.11 -22.21 -3.43
N LEU A 78 0.89 -22.60 -3.07
CA LEU A 78 0.16 -23.70 -3.72
C LEU A 78 0.00 -23.49 -5.23
N LEU A 79 -0.31 -22.25 -5.66
CA LEU A 79 -0.42 -21.92 -7.06
C LEU A 79 0.93 -22.08 -7.79
N ILE A 80 2.01 -21.59 -7.20
CA ILE A 80 3.36 -21.69 -7.78
C ILE A 80 3.79 -23.16 -7.87
N GLU A 81 3.61 -23.94 -6.80
CA GLU A 81 3.95 -25.37 -6.77
C GLU A 81 3.17 -26.16 -7.80
N HIS A 82 1.87 -25.89 -7.96
CA HIS A 82 1.04 -26.59 -8.94
C HIS A 82 1.43 -26.25 -10.37
N ILE A 83 1.68 -24.97 -10.68
CA ILE A 83 2.14 -24.55 -11.99
C ILE A 83 3.55 -25.11 -12.28
N ALA A 84 4.44 -25.10 -11.29
CA ALA A 84 5.76 -25.72 -11.38
C ALA A 84 5.66 -27.21 -11.73
N LYS A 85 4.80 -27.96 -11.02
CA LYS A 85 4.56 -29.39 -11.26
C LYS A 85 3.96 -29.63 -12.64
N LYS A 86 2.94 -28.87 -13.04
CA LYS A 86 2.24 -29.01 -14.32
C LYS A 86 3.16 -28.77 -15.52
N HIS A 87 4.03 -27.77 -15.44
CA HIS A 87 4.96 -27.44 -16.52
C HIS A 87 6.35 -28.09 -16.36
N LYS A 88 6.54 -28.97 -15.39
CA LYS A 88 7.83 -29.62 -15.05
C LYS A 88 8.98 -28.62 -14.90
N ARG A 89 8.72 -27.46 -14.29
CA ARG A 89 9.70 -26.40 -14.06
C ARG A 89 10.00 -26.24 -12.57
N LYS A 90 11.26 -26.04 -12.22
CA LYS A 90 11.65 -25.64 -10.87
C LYS A 90 11.42 -24.13 -10.71
N LEU A 91 10.52 -23.75 -9.80
CA LEU A 91 10.27 -22.37 -9.40
C LEU A 91 10.71 -22.22 -7.96
N THR A 92 11.77 -21.45 -7.72
CA THR A 92 12.31 -21.14 -6.39
C THR A 92 11.81 -19.77 -5.95
N PHE A 93 10.50 -19.62 -5.90
CA PHE A 93 9.83 -18.37 -5.56
C PHE A 93 9.30 -18.45 -4.13
N GLN A 94 9.48 -17.37 -3.36
CA GLN A 94 8.88 -17.20 -2.03
C GLN A 94 8.06 -15.91 -2.03
N PRO A 95 6.84 -15.95 -2.61
CA PRO A 95 6.00 -14.77 -2.71
C PRO A 95 5.42 -14.39 -1.33
N LYS A 96 5.36 -13.10 -1.03
CA LYS A 96 4.67 -12.60 0.18
C LYS A 96 3.15 -12.49 0.00
N GLY A 97 2.62 -12.97 -1.14
CA GLY A 97 1.20 -12.98 -1.47
C GLY A 97 0.92 -13.09 -2.97
N LEU A 98 -0.36 -13.18 -3.34
CA LEU A 98 -0.82 -13.42 -4.72
C LEU A 98 -0.28 -12.40 -5.73
N ALA A 99 -0.26 -11.10 -5.39
CA ALA A 99 0.23 -10.08 -6.31
C ALA A 99 1.72 -10.25 -6.68
N GLU A 100 2.54 -10.69 -5.74
CA GLU A 100 3.96 -10.95 -5.97
C GLU A 100 4.16 -12.25 -6.73
N ALA A 101 3.42 -13.31 -6.37
CA ALA A 101 3.42 -14.58 -7.10
C ALA A 101 3.04 -14.39 -8.57
N THR A 102 1.98 -13.63 -8.85
CA THR A 102 1.56 -13.35 -10.23
C THR A 102 2.65 -12.62 -11.01
N ARG A 103 3.34 -11.64 -10.41
CA ARG A 103 4.47 -10.95 -11.06
C ARG A 103 5.62 -11.90 -11.36
N GLN A 104 5.97 -12.76 -10.42
CA GLN A 104 7.06 -13.73 -10.58
C GLN A 104 6.69 -14.81 -11.61
N LEU A 105 5.45 -15.30 -11.62
CA LEU A 105 4.96 -16.27 -12.60
C LEU A 105 4.95 -15.71 -14.02
N ARG A 106 4.57 -14.44 -14.21
CA ARG A 106 4.58 -13.76 -15.50
C ARG A 106 5.96 -13.68 -16.17
N THR A 107 7.04 -13.87 -15.42
CA THR A 107 8.38 -13.95 -16.01
C THR A 107 8.60 -15.21 -16.85
N LYS A 108 7.83 -16.28 -16.59
CA LYS A 108 8.03 -17.61 -17.17
C LYS A 108 6.78 -18.19 -17.85
N PHE A 109 5.61 -17.65 -17.57
CA PHE A 109 4.31 -18.16 -18.03
C PHE A 109 3.42 -17.01 -18.52
N SER A 110 2.54 -17.29 -19.48
CA SER A 110 1.53 -16.32 -19.90
C SER A 110 0.39 -16.20 -18.88
N ASP A 111 -0.34 -15.09 -18.92
CA ASP A 111 -1.50 -14.84 -18.06
C ASP A 111 -2.55 -15.97 -18.19
N ASP A 112 -2.76 -16.48 -19.40
CA ASP A 112 -3.66 -17.62 -19.67
C ASP A 112 -3.17 -18.94 -19.03
N GLN A 113 -1.86 -19.18 -19.01
CA GLN A 113 -1.29 -20.36 -18.35
C GLN A 113 -1.44 -20.26 -16.82
N ILE A 114 -1.32 -19.06 -16.26
CA ILE A 114 -1.48 -18.81 -14.84
C ILE A 114 -2.95 -18.98 -14.42
N SER A 115 -3.90 -18.42 -15.18
CA SER A 115 -5.34 -18.55 -14.90
C SER A 115 -5.80 -20.01 -15.06
N ALA A 116 -5.36 -20.72 -16.10
CA ALA A 116 -5.61 -22.14 -16.28
C ALA A 116 -4.97 -22.99 -15.18
N GLY A 117 -3.81 -22.60 -14.68
CA GLY A 117 -3.14 -23.20 -13.52
C GLY A 117 -3.99 -23.11 -12.26
N ALA A 118 -4.52 -21.93 -11.95
CA ALA A 118 -5.39 -21.70 -10.80
C ALA A 118 -6.70 -22.48 -10.86
N LYS A 119 -7.37 -22.51 -12.01
CA LYS A 119 -8.60 -23.31 -12.22
C LYS A 119 -8.31 -24.80 -12.04
N SER A 120 -7.20 -25.28 -12.61
CA SER A 120 -6.77 -26.68 -12.47
C SER A 120 -6.42 -27.05 -11.02
N LEU A 121 -5.82 -26.14 -10.26
CA LEU A 121 -5.53 -26.34 -8.84
C LEU A 121 -6.83 -26.54 -8.04
N VAL A 122 -7.81 -25.65 -8.22
CA VAL A 122 -9.10 -25.75 -7.53
C VAL A 122 -9.82 -27.04 -7.89
N LEU A 123 -9.84 -27.43 -9.16
CA LEU A 123 -10.43 -28.70 -9.59
C LEU A 123 -9.70 -29.91 -8.98
N HIS A 124 -8.37 -29.87 -8.91
CA HIS A 124 -7.58 -30.94 -8.30
C HIS A 124 -7.86 -31.06 -6.80
N LEU A 125 -7.94 -29.93 -6.08
CA LEU A 125 -8.30 -29.91 -4.67
C LEU A 125 -9.75 -30.39 -4.47
N ALA A 126 -10.70 -29.91 -5.28
CA ALA A 126 -12.08 -30.38 -5.22
C ALA A 126 -12.21 -31.88 -5.47
N LYS A 127 -11.39 -32.46 -6.36
CA LYS A 127 -11.35 -33.92 -6.58
C LYS A 127 -10.77 -34.68 -5.39
N LEU A 128 -9.73 -34.14 -4.75
CA LEU A 128 -9.11 -34.76 -3.58
C LEU A 128 -10.01 -34.74 -2.35
N TYR A 129 -10.75 -33.65 -2.14
CA TYR A 129 -11.59 -33.44 -0.96
C TYR A 129 -13.09 -33.70 -1.18
N GLY A 130 -13.54 -33.84 -2.43
CA GLY A 130 -14.92 -34.18 -2.80
C GLY A 130 -15.14 -35.65 -3.11
N GLY A 131 -14.08 -36.47 -3.08
CA GLY A 131 -14.11 -37.92 -3.32
C GLY A 131 -13.77 -38.78 -2.11
N SER A 132 -13.59 -38.19 -0.92
CA SER A 132 -13.36 -38.93 0.32
C SER A 132 -14.69 -39.21 1.02
N ASP A 133 -15.18 -40.45 0.87
CA ASP A 133 -15.93 -41.11 1.94
C ASP A 133 -15.13 -41.02 3.26
N GLY A 134 -15.77 -40.54 4.33
CA GLY A 134 -15.26 -40.51 5.71
C GLY A 134 -14.25 -39.39 5.99
N VAL A 135 -14.34 -38.60 7.08
CA VAL A 135 -14.74 -38.92 8.44
C VAL A 135 -15.27 -37.65 9.13
N VAL A 136 -16.39 -37.85 9.82
CA VAL A 136 -17.00 -37.15 10.99
C VAL A 136 -16.35 -35.85 11.46
#